data_AF-B7K1M8-F1
#
_entry.id   AF-B7K1M8-F1
#
_cell.length_a   1.000
_cell.length_b   1.000
_cell.length_c   1.000
_cell.angle_alpha   90.00
_cell.angle_beta   90.00
_cell.angle_gamma   90.00
#
_symmetry.space_group_name_H-M   'P 1'
#
loop_
_entity.id
_entity.type
_entity.pdbx_description
1 polymer ?
#
loop_
_entity_poly.entity_id
_entity_poly.type
_entity_poly.pdbx_seq_one_letter_code
_entity_poly.pdbx_strand_id
1 'polypeptide(L)'
;MKDVTWQEFEQILQKLGEHRSAKIAYDHYTLKIMIPVPEHEILKQIIGDLIKALLEDLDVDVYPLGSATFKNPSMKQTIKPDSCFYLANEVEVREN
;
A
#
# COMPACT_ATOMS: atom_id res chain seq x y z
N MET A 1 -8.64 12.26 11.09
CA MET A 1 -10.04 12.74 11.07
C MET A 1 -10.93 11.58 11.50
N LYS A 2 -11.92 11.82 12.35
CA LYS A 2 -12.90 10.82 12.80
C LYS A 2 -14.25 11.06 12.13
N ASP A 3 -15.15 10.10 12.24
CA ASP A 3 -16.53 10.15 11.75
C ASP A 3 -16.66 10.38 10.23
N VAL A 4 -15.66 9.93 9.47
CA VAL A 4 -15.64 10.00 8.00
C VAL A 4 -16.33 8.76 7.48
N THR A 5 -17.41 8.87 6.71
CA THR A 5 -18.04 7.71 6.07
C THR A 5 -17.17 7.15 4.94
N TRP A 6 -17.45 5.91 4.52
CA TRP A 6 -16.78 5.31 3.37
C TRP A 6 -16.94 6.14 2.09
N GLN A 7 -18.15 6.66 1.85
CA GLN A 7 -18.44 7.48 0.67
C GLN A 7 -17.65 8.79 0.68
N GLU A 8 -17.56 9.47 1.83
CA GLU A 8 -16.75 10.68 1.97
C GLU A 8 -15.26 10.39 1.77
N PHE A 9 -14.77 9.27 2.33
CA PHE A 9 -13.41 8.81 2.10
C PHE A 9 -13.10 8.61 0.61
N GLU A 10 -14.00 7.98 -0.15
CA GLU A 10 -13.82 7.78 -1.60
C GLU A 10 -13.82 9.11 -2.37
N GLN A 11 -14.69 10.06 -2.01
CA GLN A 11 -14.69 11.40 -2.60
C GLN A 11 -13.40 12.16 -2.31
N ILE A 12 -12.87 12.04 -1.09
CA ILE A 12 -11.58 12.63 -0.71
C ILE A 12 -10.45 12.03 -1.55
N LEU A 13 -10.42 10.70 -1.69
CA LEU A 13 -9.42 10.03 -2.53
C LEU A 13 -9.48 10.49 -3.99
N GLN A 14 -10.69 10.63 -4.55
CA GLN A 14 -10.89 11.07 -5.92
C GLN A 14 -10.40 12.51 -6.12
N LYS A 15 -10.73 13.41 -5.20
CA LYS A 15 -10.31 14.83 -5.26
C LYS A 15 -8.79 15.00 -5.14
N LEU A 16 -8.14 14.16 -4.34
CA LEU A 16 -6.69 14.25 -4.12
C LEU A 16 -5.85 13.67 -5.27
N GLY A 17 -6.45 12.85 -6.14
CA GLY A 17 -5.75 12.24 -7.28
C GLY A 17 -4.59 11.32 -6.87
N GLU A 18 -3.90 10.72 -7.84
CA GLU A 18 -2.89 9.69 -7.59
C GLU A 18 -1.49 10.24 -7.26
N HIS A 19 -1.16 11.46 -7.70
CA HIS A 19 0.16 12.07 -7.55
C HIS A 19 0.41 12.75 -6.19
N ARG A 20 0.04 12.07 -5.10
CA ARG A 20 0.19 12.60 -3.73
C ARG A 20 1.39 11.99 -3.01
N SER A 21 2.19 12.83 -2.37
CA SER A 21 3.25 12.42 -1.44
C SER A 21 2.70 11.87 -0.12
N ALA A 22 1.47 12.28 0.26
CA ALA A 22 0.82 11.81 1.47
C ALA A 22 0.19 10.41 1.28
N LYS A 23 0.49 9.49 2.21
CA LYS A 23 -0.19 8.20 2.36
C LYS A 23 -1.50 8.43 3.12
N ILE A 24 -2.59 7.87 2.61
CA ILE A 24 -3.92 7.98 3.22
C ILE A 24 -4.38 6.56 3.57
N ALA A 25 -4.75 6.36 4.82
CA ALA A 25 -5.32 5.12 5.31
C ALA A 25 -6.70 5.38 5.93
N TYR A 26 -7.60 4.42 5.83
CA TYR A 26 -8.94 4.50 6.37
C TYR A 26 -9.26 3.22 7.14
N ASP A 27 -9.73 3.38 8.38
CA ASP A 27 -10.13 2.30 9.27
C ASP A 27 -11.34 2.75 10.09
N HIS A 28 -12.47 2.07 9.92
CA HIS A 28 -13.71 2.26 10.70
C HIS A 28 -13.99 3.72 11.10
N TYR A 29 -14.43 4.52 10.13
CA TYR A 29 -14.74 5.95 10.27
C TYR A 29 -13.57 6.88 10.55
N THR A 30 -12.35 6.35 10.60
CA THR A 30 -11.14 7.12 10.87
C THR A 30 -10.26 7.21 9.63
N LEU A 31 -10.05 8.43 9.15
CA LEU A 31 -9.08 8.73 8.10
C LEU A 31 -7.76 9.20 8.72
N LYS A 32 -6.66 8.54 8.37
CA LYS A 32 -5.29 8.90 8.74
C LYS A 32 -4.53 9.39 7.51
N ILE A 33 -3.84 10.52 7.66
CA ILE A 33 -2.91 11.05 6.66
C ILE A 33 -1.51 10.93 7.25
N MET A 34 -0.61 10.29 6.52
CA MET A 34 0.77 10.06 6.93
C MET A 34 1.70 10.59 5.85
N ILE A 35 2.73 11.32 6.26
CA ILE A 35 3.83 11.73 5.41
C ILE A 35 5.03 10.90 5.88
N PRO A 36 5.55 9.97 5.07
CA PRO A 36 6.72 9.21 5.46
C PRO A 36 7.92 10.17 5.65
N VAL A 37 8.62 10.03 6.77
CA VAL A 37 9.90 10.72 6.98
C VAL A 37 11.04 9.95 6.28
N PRO A 38 12.16 10.59 5.93
CA PRO A 38 13.25 9.96 5.19
C PRO A 38 13.72 8.63 5.79
N GLU A 39 13.77 8.53 7.12
CA GLU A 39 14.17 7.33 7.85
C GLU A 39 13.26 6.13 7.55
N HIS A 40 11.95 6.35 7.37
CA HIS A 40 11.02 5.28 7.01
C HIS A 40 11.26 4.76 5.61
N GLU A 41 11.58 5.63 4.65
CA GLU A 41 11.84 5.20 3.27
C GLU A 41 13.18 4.44 3.18
N ILE A 42 14.20 4.83 3.96
CA ILE A 42 15.46 4.07 4.07
C ILE A 42 15.20 2.66 4.62
N LEU A 43 14.52 2.55 5.75
CA LEU A 43 14.24 1.25 6.37
C LEU A 43 13.37 0.36 5.47
N LYS A 44 12.36 0.93 4.83
CA LYS A 44 11.54 0.26 3.82
C LYS A 44 12.40 -0.32 2.70
N GLN A 45 13.35 0.47 2.18
CA GLN A 45 14.23 0.04 1.10
C GLN A 45 15.12 -1.12 1.53
N ILE A 46 15.78 -1.00 2.70
CA ILE A 46 16.65 -2.05 3.24
C ILE A 46 15.90 -3.37 3.43
N ILE A 47 14.72 -3.32 4.04
CA ILE A 47 13.89 -4.53 4.26
C ILE A 47 13.42 -5.10 2.93
N GLY A 48 13.01 -4.25 1.99
CA GLY A 48 12.56 -4.68 0.67
C GLY A 48 13.66 -5.37 -0.12
N ASP A 49 14.88 -4.86 -0.07
CA ASP A 49 16.03 -5.44 -0.77
C ASP A 49 16.48 -6.76 -0.13
N LEU A 50 16.43 -6.86 1.20
CA LEU A 50 16.68 -8.13 1.90
C LEU A 50 15.69 -9.22 1.46
N ILE A 51 14.39 -8.89 1.39
CA ILE A 51 13.37 -9.84 0.96
C ILE A 51 13.62 -10.30 -0.48
N LYS A 52 13.93 -9.37 -1.40
CA LYS A 52 14.22 -9.71 -2.80
C LYS A 52 15.45 -10.61 -2.93
N ALA A 53 16.52 -10.31 -2.21
CA ALA A 53 17.74 -11.13 -2.22
C ALA A 53 17.46 -12.57 -1.74
N LEU A 54 16.63 -12.73 -0.70
CA LEU A 54 16.21 -14.05 -0.22
C LEU A 54 15.36 -14.81 -1.24
N LEU A 55 14.46 -14.13 -1.93
CA LEU A 55 13.60 -14.76 -2.95
C LEU A 55 14.40 -15.15 -4.20
N GLU A 56 15.40 -14.35 -4.57
CA GLU A 56 16.34 -14.66 -5.65
C GLU A 56 17.15 -15.92 -5.32
N ASP A 57 17.72 -16.02 -4.11
CA ASP A 57 18.45 -17.21 -3.65
C ASP A 57 17.57 -18.48 -3.60
N LEU A 58 16.26 -18.32 -3.45
CA LEU A 58 15.28 -19.41 -3.39
C LEU A 58 14.65 -19.75 -4.75
N ASP A 59 15.00 -19.03 -5.83
CA ASP A 59 14.39 -19.16 -7.16
C ASP A 59 12.86 -18.98 -7.13
N VAL A 60 12.40 -17.99 -6.36
CA VAL A 60 10.97 -17.66 -6.21
C VAL A 60 10.66 -16.37 -6.96
N ASP A 61 9.83 -16.47 -8.00
CA ASP A 61 9.32 -15.32 -8.73
C ASP A 61 8.50 -14.38 -7.83
N VAL A 62 8.65 -13.07 -8.05
CA VAL A 62 7.98 -12.05 -7.26
C VAL A 62 7.61 -10.81 -8.07
N TYR A 63 6.40 -10.31 -7.83
CA TYR A 63 5.96 -9.01 -8.35
C TYR A 63 5.82 -7.97 -7.22
N PRO A 64 6.70 -6.96 -7.16
CA PRO A 64 6.68 -5.94 -6.10
C PRO A 64 5.71 -4.78 -6.41
N LEU A 65 4.84 -4.44 -5.46
CA LEU A 65 3.88 -3.33 -5.54
C LEU A 65 3.95 -2.43 -4.29
N GLY A 66 4.93 -1.53 -4.24
CA GLY A 66 5.26 -0.73 -3.04
C GLY A 66 4.45 0.55 -2.79
N SER A 67 3.31 0.73 -3.48
CA SER A 67 2.55 1.99 -3.42
C SER A 67 1.05 1.84 -3.67
N ALA A 68 0.60 0.62 -4.00
CA ALA A 68 -0.80 0.34 -4.27
C ALA A 68 -1.66 0.53 -3.00
N THR A 69 -2.86 1.06 -3.19
CA THR A 69 -3.86 1.16 -2.11
C THR A 69 -4.86 0.04 -2.30
N PHE A 70 -4.87 -0.91 -1.37
CA PHE A 70 -5.83 -2.01 -1.36
C PHE A 70 -7.08 -1.56 -0.59
N LYS A 71 -8.24 -1.68 -1.22
CA LYS A 71 -9.53 -1.30 -0.63
C LYS A 71 -10.33 -2.56 -0.33
N ASN A 72 -10.90 -2.63 0.87
CA ASN A 72 -11.93 -3.60 1.21
C ASN A 72 -13.20 -2.86 1.66
N PRO A 73 -14.12 -2.56 0.73
CA PRO A 73 -15.33 -1.81 1.03
C PRO A 73 -16.22 -2.51 2.07
N SER A 74 -16.34 -3.83 1.99
CA SER A 74 -17.14 -4.65 2.92
C SER A 74 -16.64 -4.53 4.36
N MET A 75 -15.31 -4.46 4.53
CA MET A 75 -14.67 -4.27 5.83
C MET A 75 -14.51 -2.80 6.22
N LYS A 76 -14.86 -1.85 5.34
CA LYS A 76 -14.63 -0.41 5.51
C LYS A 76 -13.18 -0.09 5.90
N GLN A 77 -12.24 -0.72 5.21
CA GLN A 77 -10.81 -0.59 5.48
C GLN A 77 -10.02 -0.38 4.20
N THR A 78 -8.91 0.34 4.34
CA THR A 78 -7.86 0.36 3.33
C THR A 78 -6.51 -0.01 3.92
N ILE A 79 -5.73 -0.72 3.11
CA ILE A 79 -4.36 -1.09 3.43
C ILE A 79 -3.48 -0.43 2.37
N LYS A 80 -2.56 0.41 2.82
CA LYS A 80 -1.50 0.96 1.97
C LYS A 80 -0.17 0.55 2.59
N PRO A 81 0.42 -0.57 2.15
CA PRO A 81 1.68 -1.03 2.69
C PRO A 81 2.83 -0.12 2.24
N ASP A 82 3.91 -0.11 3.01
CA ASP A 82 5.15 0.55 2.61
C ASP A 82 5.83 -0.21 1.45
N SER A 83 5.81 -1.55 1.51
CA SER A 83 6.22 -2.48 0.44
C SER A 83 5.27 -3.68 0.40
N CYS A 84 4.96 -4.21 -0.78
CA CYS A 84 4.12 -5.41 -0.97
C CYS A 84 4.75 -6.31 -2.04
N PHE A 85 4.63 -7.63 -1.86
CA PHE A 85 5.22 -8.64 -2.73
C PHE A 85 4.19 -9.74 -3.00
N TYR A 86 3.87 -9.95 -4.27
CA TYR A 86 3.08 -11.10 -4.71
C TYR A 86 4.03 -12.23 -5.10
N LEU A 87 3.80 -13.43 -4.55
CA LEU A 87 4.63 -14.62 -4.78
C LEU A 87 3.86 -15.65 -5.61
N ALA A 88 2.92 -16.37 -5.00
CA ALA A 88 2.22 -17.49 -5.66
C ALA A 88 1.36 -17.08 -6.88
N ASN A 89 0.71 -15.91 -6.82
CA ASN A 89 -0.16 -15.41 -7.87
C ASN A 89 0.46 -14.22 -8.61
N GLU A 90 1.80 -14.13 -8.66
CA GLU A 90 2.49 -12.97 -9.23
C GLU A 90 2.07 -12.71 -10.68
N VAL A 91 1.97 -13.76 -11.51
CA VAL A 91 1.59 -13.66 -12.92
C VAL A 91 0.20 -13.06 -13.09
N GLU A 92 -0.79 -13.56 -12.35
CA GLU A 92 -2.18 -13.07 -12.44
C GLU A 92 -2.27 -11.59 -12.07
N VAL A 93 -1.47 -11.14 -11.10
CA VAL A 93 -1.48 -9.75 -10.64
C VAL A 93 -0.64 -8.84 -11.54
N ARG A 94 0.42 -9.35 -12.17
CA ARG A 94 1.27 -8.61 -13.09
C ARG A 94 0.57 -8.28 -14.40
N GLU A 95 -0.31 -9.17 -14.89
CA GLU A 95 -0.98 -9.07 -16.19
C GLU A 95 -2.37 -8.39 -16.13
N ASN A 96 -2.78 -7.88 -14.96
CA ASN A 96 -4.09 -7.26 -14.70
C ASN A 96 -4.00 -5.72 -14.71
#